data_AF-A0AAU9KG03-F1
#
_entry.id   AF-A0AAU9KG03-F1
#
_cell.length_a   1.000
_cell.length_b   1.000
_cell.length_c   1.000
_cell.angle_alpha   90.00
_cell.angle_beta   90.00
_cell.angle_gamma   90.00
#
_symmetry.space_group_name_H-M   'P 1'
#
loop_
_entity.id
_entity.type
_entity.pdbx_description
1 polymer ?
#
loop_
_entity_poly.entity_id
_entity_poly.type
_entity_poly.pdbx_seq_one_letter_code
_entity_poly.pdbx_strand_id
1 'polypeptide(L)'
;MGYEVERFIESVNAELICEICSDVLEDPMECSVCQTNFCKTCIEDWSKRRNECPKRCKLALQKPHRFLKQILGNLKIYCQNKNDGCEAVINLENLVKHENDECLFKRVKCRYLDCNVFLAKNIIEEHEKDCVKRTIACGDCGEEFKYIDLDSHSCVKFLAGIVQTLSQISKENEIKIFELERKMRENGIDQNMVHPGVICNNCHDEPIVGTRNVCLDCQNYNLCWKCKALAKHPHNNFFQLARAGEHEGVTCDGCQITPLRGIRFNCKICENFDFCHDCKLTIPHNHDFNIWAPYFIFIRPVGEIQVAFRTGDIMIRTFEIENLGNEPIKDIFMNCVAGESCIRSYGLSFNLEIPSKTVKILTIKEKITKVEPGSYLGLWRLSTMERRAYFGPEIKIEIMIIE
;
A
#
# COMPACT_ATOMS: atom_id res chain seq x y z
N MET A 1 22.39 -38.12 26.66
CA MET A 1 22.46 -37.20 27.81
C MET A 1 23.86 -37.33 28.35
N GLY A 2 24.60 -36.23 28.47
CA GLY A 2 26.03 -36.33 28.76
C GLY A 2 26.84 -36.73 27.52
N TYR A 3 28.15 -36.47 27.57
CA TYR A 3 29.09 -36.88 26.55
C TYR A 3 29.74 -38.21 26.95
N GLU A 4 29.64 -39.21 26.08
CA GLU A 4 30.19 -40.56 26.29
C GLU A 4 31.67 -40.49 26.69
N VAL A 5 32.02 -41.09 27.83
CA VAL A 5 33.37 -41.01 28.41
C VAL A 5 34.44 -41.53 27.44
N GLU A 6 34.12 -42.56 26.65
CA GLU A 6 35.02 -43.20 25.69
C GLU A 6 35.47 -42.27 24.54
N ARG A 7 34.74 -41.17 24.32
CA ARG A 7 35.09 -40.19 23.28
C ARG A 7 36.21 -39.25 23.72
N PHE A 8 36.57 -39.21 24.99
CA PHE A 8 37.63 -38.32 25.51
C PHE A 8 39.02 -38.97 25.38
N ILE A 9 40.02 -38.15 25.07
CA ILE A 9 41.41 -38.65 24.87
C ILE A 9 42.08 -39.03 26.18
N GLU A 10 41.87 -38.19 27.19
CA GLU A 10 42.50 -38.32 28.50
C GLU A 10 41.47 -38.86 29.50
N SER A 11 41.96 -39.45 30.58
CA SER A 11 41.10 -39.86 31.69
C SER A 11 40.36 -38.65 32.26
N VAL A 12 39.03 -38.69 32.28
CA VAL A 12 38.20 -37.60 32.79
C VAL A 12 38.09 -37.72 34.32
N ASN A 13 38.25 -36.59 35.02
CA ASN A 13 38.07 -36.54 36.47
C ASN A 13 36.64 -36.95 36.85
N ALA A 14 36.49 -37.82 37.85
CA ALA A 14 35.20 -38.30 38.34
C ALA A 14 34.23 -37.18 38.76
N GLU A 15 34.74 -36.01 39.19
CA GLU A 15 33.92 -34.84 39.53
C GLU A 15 33.20 -34.21 38.31
N LEU A 16 33.66 -34.53 37.10
CA LEU A 16 33.08 -34.07 35.83
C LEU A 16 32.13 -35.09 35.21
N ILE A 17 31.89 -36.21 35.90
CA ILE A 17 31.01 -37.30 35.46
C ILE A 17 29.67 -37.16 36.19
N CYS A 18 28.58 -37.19 35.45
CA CYS A 18 27.25 -37.12 36.02
C CYS A 18 26.88 -38.45 36.68
N GLU A 19 26.51 -38.43 37.96
CA GLU A 19 26.14 -39.67 38.67
C GLU A 19 24.81 -40.31 38.22
N ILE A 20 24.04 -39.65 37.34
CA ILE A 20 22.78 -40.18 36.83
C ILE A 20 23.00 -40.96 35.53
N CYS A 21 23.69 -40.37 34.54
CA CYS A 21 23.96 -41.03 33.26
C CYS A 21 25.32 -41.72 33.19
N SER A 22 26.22 -41.46 34.16
CA SER A 22 27.61 -41.95 34.19
C SER A 22 28.50 -41.44 33.05
N ASP A 23 28.04 -40.43 32.31
CA ASP A 23 28.76 -39.75 31.24
C ASP A 23 29.29 -38.38 31.68
N VAL A 24 30.19 -37.80 30.89
CA VAL A 24 30.74 -36.46 31.15
C VAL A 24 29.62 -35.42 31.06
N LEU A 25 29.64 -34.45 31.98
CA LEU A 25 28.57 -33.46 32.13
C LEU A 25 28.28 -32.66 30.85
N GLU A 26 27.03 -32.74 30.39
CA GLU A 26 26.46 -31.91 29.32
C GLU A 26 25.51 -30.87 29.94
N ASP A 27 25.76 -29.58 29.67
CA ASP A 27 25.06 -28.45 30.27
C ASP A 27 24.84 -28.62 31.79
N PRO A 28 25.91 -28.60 32.61
CA PRO A 28 25.81 -28.97 34.03
C PRO A 28 24.94 -28.03 34.86
N MET A 29 24.21 -28.63 35.80
CA MET A 29 23.47 -27.99 36.89
C MET A 29 24.00 -28.50 38.23
N GLU A 30 24.22 -27.59 39.18
CA GLU A 30 24.81 -27.89 40.48
C GLU A 30 23.73 -27.92 41.56
N CYS A 31 23.79 -28.89 42.47
CA CYS A 31 22.97 -28.84 43.68
C CYS A 31 23.60 -27.87 44.70
N SER A 32 22.88 -26.82 45.10
CA SER A 32 23.40 -25.81 46.02
C SER A 32 23.65 -26.32 47.45
N VAL A 33 23.18 -27.53 47.78
CA VAL A 33 23.34 -28.13 49.11
C VAL A 33 24.55 -29.05 49.18
N CYS A 34 24.71 -29.99 48.24
CA CYS A 34 25.82 -30.96 48.24
C CYS A 34 26.91 -30.65 47.20
N GLN A 35 26.74 -29.59 46.40
CA GLN A 35 27.67 -29.13 45.35
C GLN A 35 27.95 -30.15 44.24
N THR A 36 27.17 -31.24 44.17
CA THR A 36 27.28 -32.25 43.10
C THR A 36 26.69 -31.71 41.81
N ASN A 37 27.38 -31.99 40.70
CA ASN A 37 26.98 -31.56 39.36
C ASN A 37 26.30 -32.69 38.60
N PHE A 38 25.25 -32.35 37.85
CA PHE A 38 24.50 -33.28 37.01
C PHE A 38 24.25 -32.65 35.64
N CYS A 39 24.11 -33.45 34.58
CA CYS A 39 23.63 -32.92 33.31
C CYS A 39 22.23 -32.30 33.51
N LYS A 40 21.95 -31.17 32.86
CA LYS A 40 20.66 -30.48 33.01
C LYS A 40 19.47 -31.42 32.75
N THR A 41 19.49 -32.13 31.63
CA THR A 41 18.40 -33.05 31.26
C THR A 41 18.26 -34.18 32.28
N CYS A 42 19.37 -34.74 32.78
CA CYS A 42 19.36 -35.82 33.76
C CYS A 42 18.69 -35.40 35.07
N ILE A 43 19.05 -34.23 35.62
CA ILE A 43 18.51 -33.79 36.90
C ILE A 43 17.09 -33.24 36.78
N GLU A 44 16.74 -32.63 35.64
CA GLU A 44 15.38 -32.23 35.33
C GLU A 44 14.46 -33.46 35.27
N ASP A 45 14.86 -34.52 34.57
CA ASP A 45 14.07 -35.77 34.49
C ASP A 45 14.00 -36.52 35.82
N TRP A 46 15.05 -36.50 36.62
CA TRP A 46 15.04 -37.04 37.98
C TRP A 46 14.04 -36.28 38.87
N SER A 47 14.08 -34.94 38.83
CA SER A 47 13.24 -34.07 39.67
C SER A 47 11.74 -34.27 39.42
N LYS A 48 11.35 -34.66 38.20
CA LYS A 48 9.95 -35.01 37.85
C LYS A 48 9.45 -36.25 38.60
N ARG A 49 10.36 -37.16 38.98
CA ARG A 49 10.03 -38.43 39.65
C ARG A 49 10.24 -38.38 41.16
N ARG A 50 11.21 -37.59 41.63
CA ARG A 50 11.57 -37.46 43.05
C ARG A 50 11.92 -36.03 43.38
N ASN A 51 11.39 -35.51 44.48
CA ASN A 51 11.67 -34.15 44.95
C ASN A 51 12.92 -34.07 45.86
N GLU A 52 13.90 -34.93 45.61
CA GLU A 52 15.13 -35.07 46.39
C GLU A 52 16.32 -35.13 45.45
N CYS A 53 17.46 -34.59 45.87
CA CYS A 53 18.71 -34.73 45.13
C CYS A 53 19.10 -36.21 45.02
N PRO A 54 19.75 -36.68 43.94
CA PRO A 54 20.31 -38.04 43.89
C PRO A 54 21.22 -38.39 45.08
N LYS A 55 21.88 -37.39 45.69
CA LYS A 55 22.64 -37.51 46.94
C LYS A 55 21.79 -37.50 48.23
N ARG A 56 20.46 -37.53 48.11
CA ARG A 56 19.47 -37.52 49.20
C ARG A 56 19.49 -36.27 50.09
N CYS A 57 20.01 -35.16 49.60
CA CYS A 57 19.83 -33.85 50.23
C CYS A 57 18.62 -33.10 49.64
N LYS A 58 18.28 -31.94 50.21
CA LYS A 58 17.21 -31.07 49.67
C LYS A 58 17.57 -30.64 48.25
N LEU A 59 16.70 -30.95 47.29
CA LEU A 59 16.91 -30.55 45.90
C LEU A 59 16.79 -29.02 45.77
N ALA A 60 17.90 -28.39 45.44
CA ALA A 60 17.99 -26.97 45.11
C ALA A 60 19.05 -26.82 44.02
N LEU A 61 18.65 -26.38 42.81
CA LEU A 61 19.52 -26.34 41.63
C LEU A 61 20.00 -24.92 41.35
N GLN A 62 21.28 -24.79 41.03
CA GLN A 62 21.92 -23.55 40.62
C GLN A 62 22.84 -23.76 39.42
N LYS A 63 23.27 -22.66 38.79
CA LYS A 63 24.32 -22.74 37.76
C LYS A 63 25.65 -23.06 38.44
N PRO A 64 26.46 -23.97 37.88
CA PRO A 64 27.77 -24.28 38.43
C PRO A 64 28.72 -23.10 38.34
N HIS A 65 29.75 -23.11 39.18
CA HIS A 65 30.80 -22.11 39.14
C HIS A 65 31.50 -22.09 37.76
N ARG A 66 31.89 -20.89 37.29
CA ARG A 66 32.50 -20.68 35.97
C ARG A 66 33.75 -21.54 35.72
N PHE A 67 34.48 -21.86 36.79
CA PHE A 67 35.70 -22.68 36.73
C PHE A 67 35.40 -24.11 36.25
N LEU A 68 34.30 -24.71 36.70
CA LEU A 68 33.89 -26.05 36.25
C LEU A 68 33.58 -26.05 34.76
N LYS A 69 32.90 -25.00 34.26
CA LYS A 69 32.65 -24.83 32.83
C LYS A 69 33.93 -24.66 32.02
N GLN A 70 34.91 -23.93 32.55
CA GLN A 70 36.21 -23.76 31.90
C GLN A 70 36.99 -25.08 31.82
N ILE A 71 37.01 -25.87 32.90
CA ILE A 71 37.66 -27.19 32.89
C ILE A 71 36.97 -28.12 31.90
N LEU A 72 35.63 -28.22 31.94
CA LEU A 72 34.86 -29.02 31.00
C LEU A 72 35.13 -28.61 29.55
N GLY A 73 35.10 -27.31 29.26
CA GLY A 73 35.34 -26.77 27.92
C GLY A 73 36.70 -27.12 27.34
N ASN A 74 37.73 -27.24 28.20
CA ASN A 74 39.11 -27.57 27.82
C ASN A 74 39.34 -29.08 27.58
N LEU A 75 38.41 -29.95 27.94
CA LEU A 75 38.55 -31.38 27.70
C LEU A 75 38.62 -31.65 26.19
N LYS A 76 39.55 -32.52 25.78
CA LYS A 76 39.69 -32.94 24.38
C LYS A 76 38.85 -34.18 24.10
N ILE A 77 38.03 -34.09 23.06
CA ILE A 77 37.08 -35.14 22.68
C ILE A 77 37.16 -35.40 21.17
N TYR A 78 36.93 -36.65 20.78
CA TYR A 78 36.72 -37.04 19.39
C TYR A 78 35.31 -36.66 18.91
N CYS A 79 35.22 -36.23 17.64
CA CYS A 79 33.94 -36.07 16.95
C CYS A 79 33.12 -37.37 17.00
N GLN A 80 31.79 -37.26 17.12
CA GLN A 80 30.88 -38.41 17.08
C GLN A 80 30.99 -39.22 15.78
N ASN A 81 31.38 -38.58 14.68
CA ASN A 81 31.55 -39.20 13.36
C ASN A 81 32.94 -39.83 13.19
N LYS A 82 33.65 -40.16 14.28
CA LYS A 82 34.99 -40.80 14.22
C LYS A 82 34.97 -42.12 13.45
N ASN A 83 33.94 -42.93 13.67
CA ASN A 83 33.76 -44.21 12.97
C ASN A 83 33.45 -44.03 11.48
N ASP A 84 32.96 -42.85 11.08
CA ASP A 84 32.68 -42.50 9.68
C ASP A 84 33.89 -41.83 8.99
N GLY A 85 35.01 -41.64 9.70
CA GLY A 85 36.26 -41.09 9.16
C GLY A 85 36.67 -39.72 9.69
N CYS A 86 35.91 -39.12 10.62
CA CYS A 86 36.30 -37.84 11.22
C CYS A 86 37.38 -38.02 12.30
N GLU A 87 38.64 -37.76 11.96
CA GLU A 87 39.77 -37.84 12.91
C GLU A 87 39.92 -36.61 13.82
N ALA A 88 38.98 -35.66 13.76
CA ALA A 88 39.09 -34.41 14.49
C ALA A 88 39.07 -34.63 16.02
N VAL A 89 40.04 -34.00 16.68
CA VAL A 89 40.18 -33.88 18.13
C VAL A 89 39.99 -32.43 18.50
N ILE A 90 39.04 -32.15 19.37
CA ILE A 90 38.54 -30.78 19.58
C ILE A 90 38.32 -30.54 21.07
N ASN A 91 38.47 -29.29 21.51
CA ASN A 91 38.01 -28.87 22.82
C ASN A 91 36.48 -28.98 22.88
N LEU A 92 35.97 -29.49 24.00
CA LEU A 92 34.53 -29.71 24.22
C LEU A 92 33.70 -28.45 23.97
N GLU A 93 34.22 -27.27 24.32
CA GLU A 93 33.56 -25.97 24.07
C GLU A 93 33.24 -25.71 22.58
N ASN A 94 34.03 -26.27 21.67
CA ASN A 94 33.91 -26.08 20.22
C ASN A 94 33.27 -27.29 19.52
N LEU A 95 32.94 -28.36 20.25
CA LEU A 95 32.44 -29.60 19.69
C LEU A 95 31.16 -29.40 18.88
N VAL A 96 30.19 -28.69 19.45
CA VAL A 96 28.88 -28.45 18.83
C VAL A 96 29.03 -27.71 17.51
N LYS A 97 29.90 -26.69 17.47
CA LYS A 97 30.19 -25.93 16.25
C LYS A 97 30.79 -26.84 15.18
N HIS A 98 31.76 -27.67 15.55
CA HIS A 98 32.35 -28.61 14.62
C HIS A 98 31.31 -29.61 14.08
N GLU A 99 30.62 -30.34 14.96
CA GLU A 99 29.71 -31.42 14.57
C GLU A 99 28.52 -30.92 13.75
N ASN A 100 28.07 -29.68 13.99
CA ASN A 100 26.96 -29.10 13.27
C ASN A 100 27.36 -28.41 11.96
N ASP A 101 28.43 -27.62 11.97
CA ASP A 101 28.68 -26.66 10.90
C ASP A 101 29.89 -27.05 10.05
N GLU A 102 30.93 -27.64 10.66
CA GLU A 102 32.24 -27.82 10.01
C GLU A 102 32.51 -29.27 9.60
N CYS A 103 31.97 -30.26 10.30
CA CYS A 103 32.29 -31.67 10.12
C CYS A 103 31.88 -32.17 8.72
N LEU A 104 32.88 -32.56 7.93
CA LEU A 104 32.70 -33.09 6.58
C LEU A 104 32.07 -34.49 6.54
N PHE A 105 32.12 -35.22 7.65
CA PHE A 105 31.56 -36.57 7.79
C PHE A 105 30.14 -36.56 8.37
N LYS A 106 29.61 -35.37 8.71
CA LYS A 106 28.21 -35.22 9.13
C LYS A 106 27.28 -35.72 8.03
N ARG A 107 26.31 -36.56 8.39
CA ARG A 107 25.26 -36.99 7.46
C ARG A 107 24.31 -35.84 7.16
N VAL A 108 24.15 -35.53 5.89
CA VAL A 108 23.26 -34.47 5.38
C VAL A 108 22.29 -35.05 4.36
N LYS A 109 21.08 -34.51 4.34
CA LYS A 109 20.06 -34.87 3.34
C LYS A 109 20.37 -34.16 2.03
N CYS A 110 20.16 -34.83 0.90
CA CYS A 110 20.16 -34.21 -0.42
C CYS A 110 19.24 -32.98 -0.47
N ARG A 111 19.66 -31.89 -1.12
CA ARG A 111 18.88 -30.63 -1.19
C ARG A 111 17.57 -30.75 -1.96
N TYR A 112 17.45 -31.73 -2.86
CA TYR A 112 16.25 -31.91 -3.67
C TYR A 112 15.16 -32.57 -2.83
N LEU A 113 14.02 -31.89 -2.70
CA LEU A 113 12.95 -32.22 -1.74
C LEU A 113 12.48 -33.68 -1.81
N ASP A 114 12.40 -34.24 -3.02
CA ASP A 114 11.92 -35.60 -3.29
C ASP A 114 13.02 -36.67 -3.27
N CYS A 115 14.25 -36.29 -2.89
CA CYS A 115 15.34 -37.22 -2.68
C CYS A 115 15.51 -37.51 -1.18
N ASN A 116 15.40 -38.79 -0.81
CA ASN A 116 15.54 -39.25 0.57
C ASN A 116 16.94 -39.80 0.89
N VAL A 117 17.93 -39.47 0.08
CA VAL A 117 19.32 -39.90 0.26
C VAL A 117 20.00 -39.05 1.34
N PHE A 118 20.71 -39.73 2.25
CA PHE A 118 21.52 -39.12 3.31
C PHE A 118 22.97 -39.61 3.20
N LEU A 119 23.88 -38.71 2.87
CA LEU A 119 25.32 -39.00 2.69
C LEU A 119 26.17 -38.06 3.54
N ALA A 120 27.46 -38.38 3.67
CA ALA A 120 28.41 -37.48 4.31
C ALA A 120 28.54 -36.17 3.52
N LYS A 121 28.75 -35.05 4.23
CA LYS A 121 28.83 -33.70 3.65
C LYS A 121 29.92 -33.56 2.57
N ASN A 122 31.01 -34.32 2.62
CA ASN A 122 32.04 -34.35 1.58
C ASN A 122 31.66 -35.10 0.30
N ILE A 123 30.64 -35.97 0.33
CA ILE A 123 30.23 -36.81 -0.82
C ILE A 123 28.90 -36.33 -1.42
N ILE A 124 28.10 -35.59 -0.66
CA ILE A 124 26.76 -35.16 -1.09
C ILE A 124 26.78 -34.36 -2.39
N GLU A 125 27.82 -33.55 -2.63
CA GLU A 125 27.92 -32.72 -3.85
C GLU A 125 28.01 -33.56 -5.13
N GLU A 126 28.68 -34.72 -5.08
CA GLU A 126 28.75 -35.63 -6.23
C GLU A 126 27.37 -36.26 -6.50
N HIS A 127 26.68 -36.70 -5.45
CA HIS A 127 25.30 -37.19 -5.58
C HIS A 127 24.37 -36.13 -6.17
N GLU A 128 24.47 -34.87 -5.74
CA GLU A 128 23.59 -33.79 -6.19
C GLU A 128 23.75 -33.48 -7.69
N LYS A 129 24.95 -33.66 -8.25
CA LYS A 129 25.20 -33.52 -9.70
C LYS A 129 24.45 -34.57 -10.51
N ASP A 130 24.39 -35.81 -10.01
CA ASP A 130 23.79 -36.96 -10.70
C ASP A 130 22.39 -37.32 -10.19
N CYS A 131 21.84 -36.54 -9.25
CA CYS A 131 20.58 -36.85 -8.60
C CYS A 131 19.44 -36.85 -9.62
N VAL A 132 18.70 -37.97 -9.73
CA VAL A 132 17.55 -38.07 -10.64
C VAL A 132 16.40 -37.10 -10.29
N LYS A 133 16.40 -36.59 -9.06
CA LYS A 133 15.44 -35.57 -8.59
C LYS A 133 15.94 -34.14 -8.79
N ARG A 134 17.13 -33.93 -9.38
CA ARG A 134 17.64 -32.60 -9.71
C ARG A 134 16.76 -31.92 -10.75
N THR A 135 16.60 -30.61 -10.62
CA THR A 135 15.91 -29.79 -11.62
C THR A 135 16.83 -29.52 -12.82
N ILE A 136 16.29 -29.66 -14.02
CA ILE A 136 16.91 -29.33 -15.30
C ILE A 136 15.98 -28.43 -16.10
N ALA A 137 16.54 -27.67 -17.05
CA ALA A 137 15.78 -26.84 -17.98
C ALA A 137 15.83 -27.42 -19.40
N CYS A 138 14.70 -27.41 -20.11
CA CYS A 138 14.67 -27.75 -21.53
C CYS A 138 15.44 -26.70 -22.35
N GLY A 139 16.32 -27.14 -23.26
CA GLY A 139 17.08 -26.25 -24.14
C GLY A 139 16.22 -25.49 -25.17
N ASP A 140 15.07 -26.05 -25.56
CA ASP A 140 14.24 -25.48 -26.61
C ASP A 140 13.10 -24.61 -26.06
N CYS A 141 12.39 -25.10 -25.03
CA CYS A 141 11.23 -24.40 -24.48
C CYS A 141 11.47 -23.71 -23.14
N GLY A 142 12.61 -23.96 -22.49
CA GLY A 142 12.97 -23.34 -21.22
C GLY A 142 12.19 -23.83 -19.99
N GLU A 143 11.32 -24.85 -20.13
CA GLU A 143 10.61 -25.43 -18.97
C GLU A 143 11.59 -26.06 -17.98
N GLU A 144 11.44 -25.75 -16.69
CA GLU A 144 12.16 -26.40 -15.60
C GLU A 144 11.37 -27.62 -15.07
N PHE A 145 12.01 -28.78 -15.02
CA PHE A 145 11.41 -30.03 -14.52
C PHE A 145 12.49 -30.96 -13.95
N LYS A 146 12.10 -32.06 -13.31
CA LYS A 146 13.07 -33.00 -12.71
C LYS A 146 13.70 -33.89 -13.77
N TYR A 147 14.97 -34.24 -13.60
CA TYR A 147 15.69 -35.11 -14.54
C TYR A 147 14.96 -36.44 -14.81
N ILE A 148 14.33 -37.04 -13.80
CA ILE A 148 13.54 -38.27 -13.95
C ILE A 148 12.36 -38.14 -14.94
N ASP A 149 11.86 -36.94 -15.18
CA ASP A 149 10.71 -36.67 -16.05
C ASP A 149 11.13 -36.35 -17.50
N LEU A 150 12.43 -36.42 -17.82
CA LEU A 150 13.00 -36.07 -19.13
C LEU A 150 12.32 -36.81 -20.30
N ASP A 151 12.10 -38.11 -20.17
CA ASP A 151 11.48 -38.92 -21.22
C ASP A 151 9.99 -38.57 -21.43
N SER A 152 9.35 -37.95 -20.43
CA SER A 152 7.93 -37.56 -20.46
C SER A 152 7.71 -36.09 -20.86
N HIS A 153 8.79 -35.29 -20.93
CA HIS A 153 8.72 -33.88 -21.26
C HIS A 153 8.24 -33.67 -22.71
N SER A 154 7.41 -32.64 -22.92
CA SER A 154 6.90 -32.28 -24.24
C SER A 154 6.84 -30.77 -24.40
N CYS A 155 7.80 -30.22 -25.16
CA CYS A 155 7.86 -28.78 -25.46
C CYS A 155 6.54 -28.27 -26.05
N VAL A 156 5.92 -29.05 -26.94
CA VAL A 156 4.66 -28.67 -27.61
C VAL A 156 3.54 -28.51 -26.60
N LYS A 157 3.39 -29.44 -25.64
CA LYS A 157 2.35 -29.34 -24.61
C LYS A 157 2.59 -28.16 -23.68
N PHE A 158 3.84 -27.95 -23.25
CA PHE A 158 4.20 -26.83 -22.39
C PHE A 158 3.93 -25.48 -23.06
N LEU A 159 4.45 -25.29 -24.28
CA LEU A 159 4.25 -24.05 -25.05
C LEU A 159 2.78 -23.81 -25.39
N ALA A 160 2.01 -24.85 -25.71
CA ALA A 160 0.57 -24.73 -25.90
C ALA A 160 -0.15 -24.25 -24.62
N GLY A 161 0.28 -24.73 -23.44
CA GLY A 161 -0.19 -24.25 -22.15
C GLY A 161 0.10 -22.76 -21.95
N ILE A 162 1.33 -22.31 -22.23
CA ILE A 162 1.70 -20.88 -22.17
C ILE A 162 0.79 -20.04 -23.07
N VAL A 163 0.59 -20.45 -24.32
CA VAL A 163 -0.27 -19.72 -25.27
C VAL A 163 -1.70 -19.61 -24.75
N GLN A 164 -2.24 -20.69 -24.16
CA GLN A 164 -3.59 -20.66 -23.55
C GLN A 164 -3.65 -19.68 -22.37
N THR A 165 -2.66 -19.71 -21.48
CA THR A 165 -2.57 -18.78 -20.34
C THR A 165 -2.47 -17.33 -20.81
N LEU A 166 -1.60 -17.04 -21.80
CA LEU A 166 -1.46 -15.71 -22.36
C LEU A 166 -2.76 -15.21 -23.02
N SER A 167 -3.45 -16.09 -23.74
CA SER A 167 -4.77 -15.78 -24.31
C SER A 167 -5.80 -15.46 -23.23
N GLN A 168 -5.78 -16.16 -22.09
CA GLN A 168 -6.68 -15.87 -20.97
C GLN A 168 -6.33 -14.52 -20.32
N ILE A 169 -5.05 -14.26 -20.05
CA ILE A 169 -4.59 -12.98 -19.49
C ILE A 169 -4.96 -11.82 -20.43
N SER A 170 -4.84 -11.99 -21.74
CA SER A 170 -5.24 -10.97 -22.72
C SER A 170 -6.71 -10.58 -22.57
N LYS A 171 -7.61 -11.58 -22.48
CA LYS A 171 -9.05 -11.34 -22.28
C LYS A 171 -9.35 -10.66 -20.95
N GLU A 172 -8.68 -11.07 -19.87
CA GLU A 172 -8.83 -10.42 -18.56
C GLU A 172 -8.35 -8.97 -18.57
N ASN A 173 -7.26 -8.68 -19.29
CA ASN A 173 -6.75 -7.33 -19.45
C ASN A 173 -7.70 -6.46 -20.29
N GLU A 174 -8.31 -7.00 -21.35
CA GLU A 174 -9.34 -6.29 -22.12
C GLU A 174 -10.52 -5.88 -21.24
N ILE A 175 -11.00 -6.78 -20.37
CA ILE A 175 -12.07 -6.48 -19.40
C ILE A 175 -11.63 -5.38 -18.42
N LYS A 176 -10.42 -5.48 -17.87
CA LYS A 176 -9.88 -4.46 -16.95
C LYS A 176 -9.74 -3.10 -17.62
N ILE A 177 -9.28 -3.06 -18.88
CA ILE A 177 -9.19 -1.82 -19.66
C ILE A 177 -10.59 -1.23 -19.82
N PHE A 178 -11.58 -2.04 -20.23
CA PHE A 178 -12.96 -1.56 -20.36
C PHE A 178 -13.52 -1.01 -19.05
N GLU A 179 -13.25 -1.66 -17.91
CA GLU A 179 -13.64 -1.17 -16.59
C GLU A 179 -12.92 0.11 -16.19
N LEU A 180 -11.62 0.22 -16.47
CA LEU A 180 -10.84 1.43 -16.21
C LEU A 180 -11.34 2.59 -17.06
N GLU A 181 -11.60 2.37 -18.35
CA GLU A 181 -12.22 3.37 -19.22
C GLU A 181 -13.61 3.77 -18.73
N ARG A 182 -14.42 2.81 -18.25
CA ARG A 182 -15.72 3.12 -17.64
C ARG A 182 -15.54 4.00 -16.40
N LYS A 183 -14.60 3.67 -15.50
CA LYS A 183 -14.26 4.49 -14.33
C LYS A 183 -13.72 5.86 -14.74
N MET A 184 -12.96 5.96 -15.81
CA MET A 184 -12.47 7.24 -16.35
C MET A 184 -13.62 8.10 -16.91
N ARG A 185 -14.60 7.48 -17.58
CA ARG A 185 -15.84 8.14 -18.02
C ARG A 185 -16.69 8.59 -16.84
N GLU A 186 -16.81 7.75 -15.81
CA GLU A 186 -17.53 8.06 -14.55
C GLU A 186 -16.82 9.15 -13.73
N ASN A 187 -15.48 9.25 -13.83
CA ASN A 187 -14.66 10.31 -13.22
C ASN A 187 -14.50 11.56 -14.11
N GLY A 188 -15.19 11.64 -15.26
CA GLY A 188 -15.38 12.89 -16.00
C GLY A 188 -14.18 13.47 -16.77
N ILE A 189 -13.21 12.65 -17.19
CA ILE A 189 -12.12 13.14 -18.08
C ILE A 189 -12.51 12.87 -19.54
N ASP A 190 -13.27 13.78 -20.14
CA ASP A 190 -13.60 13.77 -21.58
C ASP A 190 -12.39 14.29 -22.39
N GLN A 191 -11.97 13.54 -23.41
CA GLN A 191 -10.83 13.86 -24.30
C GLN A 191 -11.06 15.12 -25.15
N ASN A 192 -12.27 15.68 -25.18
CA ASN A 192 -12.61 16.93 -25.88
C ASN A 192 -12.40 18.22 -25.05
N MET A 193 -11.96 18.14 -23.79
CA MET A 193 -11.71 19.30 -22.92
C MET A 193 -10.33 19.91 -23.17
N VAL A 194 -10.12 20.54 -24.32
CA VAL A 194 -8.82 21.13 -24.67
C VAL A 194 -8.83 22.64 -24.42
N HIS A 195 -7.75 23.18 -23.85
CA HIS A 195 -7.50 24.61 -23.71
C HIS A 195 -6.32 25.03 -24.61
N PRO A 196 -6.56 25.36 -25.90
CA PRO A 196 -5.50 25.74 -26.84
C PRO A 196 -4.71 26.95 -26.35
N GLY A 197 -3.38 26.92 -26.52
CA GLY A 197 -2.49 28.02 -26.14
C GLY A 197 -2.33 28.24 -24.63
N VAL A 198 -2.67 27.25 -23.81
CA VAL A 198 -2.55 27.31 -22.35
C VAL A 198 -1.60 26.23 -21.86
N ILE A 199 -0.56 26.66 -21.14
CA ILE A 199 0.49 25.82 -20.58
C ILE A 199 0.24 25.58 -19.08
N CYS A 200 0.47 24.37 -18.60
CA CYS A 200 0.53 24.09 -17.16
C CYS A 200 1.86 24.57 -16.56
N ASN A 201 1.83 25.48 -15.59
CA ASN A 201 3.06 26.03 -14.97
C ASN A 201 3.86 25.01 -14.14
N ASN A 202 3.35 23.80 -13.92
CA ASN A 202 4.06 22.75 -13.19
C ASN A 202 4.63 21.66 -14.13
N CYS A 203 3.80 21.01 -14.94
CA CYS A 203 4.27 19.95 -15.85
C CYS A 203 4.63 20.45 -17.26
N HIS A 204 4.34 21.71 -17.58
CA HIS A 204 4.61 22.32 -18.89
C HIS A 204 3.83 21.72 -20.07
N ASP A 205 2.79 20.92 -19.79
CA ASP A 205 1.88 20.41 -20.82
C ASP A 205 1.14 21.56 -21.53
N GLU A 206 1.12 21.52 -22.86
CA GLU A 206 0.37 22.43 -23.74
C GLU A 206 -0.18 21.67 -24.96
N PRO A 207 -1.47 21.84 -25.31
CA PRO A 207 -2.50 22.52 -24.53
C PRO A 207 -2.89 21.71 -23.28
N ILE A 208 -3.34 22.38 -22.22
CA ILE A 208 -3.95 21.67 -21.09
C ILE A 208 -5.19 20.91 -21.57
N VAL A 209 -5.20 19.59 -21.35
CA VAL A 209 -6.35 18.70 -21.59
C VAL A 209 -7.01 18.32 -20.26
N GLY A 210 -8.34 18.46 -20.19
CA GLY A 210 -9.14 18.35 -18.97
C GLY A 210 -9.24 19.68 -18.22
N THR A 211 -9.64 19.63 -16.94
CA THR A 211 -9.83 20.84 -16.11
C THR A 211 -8.56 21.68 -16.01
N ARG A 212 -8.64 22.92 -16.48
CA ARG A 212 -7.66 23.99 -16.26
C ARG A 212 -7.94 24.69 -14.94
N ASN A 213 -6.94 24.75 -14.06
CA ASN A 213 -7.02 25.47 -12.79
C ASN A 213 -6.25 26.79 -12.92
N VAL A 214 -6.93 27.93 -12.88
CA VAL A 214 -6.35 29.28 -13.00
C VAL A 214 -6.20 29.87 -11.60
N CYS A 215 -5.01 30.35 -11.22
CA CYS A 215 -4.86 31.11 -9.97
C CYS A 215 -5.41 32.53 -10.16
N LEU A 216 -6.31 32.98 -9.28
CA LEU A 216 -6.94 34.31 -9.38
C LEU A 216 -6.06 35.46 -8.87
N ASP A 217 -4.91 35.13 -8.30
CA ASP A 217 -3.97 36.07 -7.69
C ASP A 217 -2.67 36.18 -8.50
N CYS A 218 -2.50 35.37 -9.56
CA CYS A 218 -1.31 35.35 -10.39
C CYS A 218 -1.65 35.47 -11.87
N GLN A 219 -0.92 36.33 -12.55
CA GLN A 219 -1.03 36.48 -14.00
C GLN A 219 -0.58 35.17 -14.69
N ASN A 220 -1.38 34.68 -15.63
CA ASN A 220 -1.06 33.51 -16.46
C ASN A 220 -0.63 32.23 -15.72
N TYR A 221 -1.02 32.06 -14.45
CA TYR A 221 -0.71 30.86 -13.69
C TYR A 221 -1.83 29.82 -13.77
N ASN A 222 -1.55 28.70 -14.43
CA ASN A 222 -2.46 27.63 -14.77
C ASN A 222 -1.89 26.28 -14.34
N LEU A 223 -2.73 25.39 -13.81
CA LEU A 223 -2.38 24.00 -13.51
C LEU A 223 -3.36 23.04 -14.18
N CYS A 224 -2.86 21.96 -14.78
CA CYS A 224 -3.70 20.86 -15.23
C CYS A 224 -4.29 20.12 -14.02
N TRP A 225 -5.34 19.33 -14.25
CA TRP A 225 -6.01 18.55 -13.20
C TRP A 225 -5.07 17.64 -12.42
N LYS A 226 -4.03 17.08 -13.07
CA LYS A 226 -3.00 16.23 -12.41
C LYS A 226 -2.13 17.01 -11.45
N CYS A 227 -1.73 18.23 -11.84
CA CYS A 227 -0.80 19.03 -11.05
C CYS A 227 -1.48 19.86 -9.96
N LYS A 228 -2.80 20.04 -9.99
CA LYS A 228 -3.50 20.89 -9.03
C LYS A 228 -3.27 20.50 -7.56
N ALA A 229 -3.28 19.20 -7.25
CA ALA A 229 -3.05 18.70 -5.90
C ALA A 229 -1.56 18.58 -5.52
N LEU A 230 -0.67 18.59 -6.51
CA LEU A 230 0.77 18.33 -6.34
C LEU A 230 1.61 19.60 -6.34
N ALA A 231 1.16 20.65 -7.03
CA ALA A 231 1.90 21.88 -7.18
C ALA A 231 1.94 22.66 -5.86
N LYS A 232 3.16 22.98 -5.41
CA LYS A 232 3.38 23.91 -4.31
C LYS A 232 3.31 25.33 -4.85
N HIS A 233 2.14 25.95 -4.75
CA HIS A 233 1.90 27.34 -5.13
C HIS A 233 1.41 28.12 -3.90
N PRO A 234 1.92 29.35 -3.63
CA PRO A 234 1.61 30.09 -2.40
C PRO A 234 0.15 30.51 -2.26
N HIS A 235 -0.57 30.70 -3.37
CA HIS A 235 -2.00 31.02 -3.35
C HIS A 235 -2.84 29.74 -3.44
N ASN A 236 -3.98 29.74 -2.74
CA ASN A 236 -4.94 28.63 -2.80
C ASN A 236 -6.20 28.99 -3.60
N ASN A 237 -6.36 30.25 -4.00
CA ASN A 237 -7.53 30.75 -4.72
C ASN A 237 -7.45 30.39 -6.21
N PHE A 238 -7.84 29.16 -6.53
CA PHE A 238 -7.86 28.66 -7.90
C PHE A 238 -9.30 28.56 -8.42
N PHE A 239 -9.50 29.11 -9.61
CA PHE A 239 -10.73 28.96 -10.38
C PHE A 239 -10.59 27.80 -11.37
N GLN A 240 -11.58 26.91 -11.41
CA GLN A 240 -11.60 25.75 -12.31
C GLN A 240 -12.38 26.05 -13.59
N LEU A 241 -11.71 25.94 -14.73
CA LEU A 241 -12.29 26.04 -16.07
C LEU A 241 -12.26 24.66 -16.72
N ALA A 242 -13.41 24.10 -17.05
CA ALA A 242 -13.51 22.83 -17.77
C ALA A 242 -13.50 22.99 -19.31
N ARG A 243 -13.70 24.22 -19.79
CA ARG A 243 -13.60 24.61 -21.21
C ARG A 243 -13.02 26.03 -21.31
N ALA A 244 -12.42 26.36 -22.45
CA ALA A 244 -11.79 27.67 -22.66
C ALA A 244 -12.80 28.82 -22.50
N GLY A 245 -14.00 28.69 -23.09
CA GLY A 245 -15.12 29.61 -22.92
C GLY A 245 -14.92 30.99 -23.54
N GLU A 246 -15.90 31.47 -24.30
CA GLU A 246 -15.86 32.80 -24.93
C GLU A 246 -17.10 33.60 -24.50
N HIS A 247 -16.92 34.89 -24.24
CA HIS A 247 -17.98 35.83 -23.98
C HIS A 247 -18.21 36.66 -25.25
N GLU A 248 -19.10 36.18 -26.13
CA GLU A 248 -19.41 36.88 -27.39
C GLU A 248 -19.95 38.28 -27.14
N GLY A 249 -19.50 39.25 -27.96
CA GLY A 249 -19.89 40.66 -27.85
C GLY A 249 -19.33 41.39 -26.63
N VAL A 250 -18.44 40.76 -25.84
CA VAL A 250 -17.82 41.37 -24.67
C VAL A 250 -16.36 41.69 -24.98
N THR A 251 -16.00 42.94 -24.74
CA THR A 251 -14.66 43.46 -24.96
C THR A 251 -14.03 43.80 -23.61
N CYS A 252 -12.77 43.45 -23.41
CA CYS A 252 -12.06 43.91 -22.22
C CYS A 252 -11.71 45.39 -22.33
N ASP A 253 -12.11 46.24 -21.38
CA ASP A 253 -11.79 47.67 -21.37
C ASP A 253 -10.28 47.96 -21.20
N GLY A 254 -9.54 47.02 -20.62
CA GLY A 254 -8.10 47.13 -20.42
C GLY A 254 -7.28 46.87 -21.69
N CYS A 255 -7.45 45.70 -22.29
CA CYS A 255 -6.64 45.25 -23.43
C CYS A 255 -7.39 45.16 -24.77
N GLN A 256 -8.68 45.51 -24.77
CA GLN A 256 -9.55 45.53 -25.96
C GLN A 256 -9.73 44.18 -26.67
N ILE A 257 -9.41 43.06 -25.99
CA ILE A 257 -9.63 41.72 -26.54
C ILE A 257 -11.13 41.43 -26.65
N THR A 258 -11.55 40.92 -27.81
CA THR A 258 -12.94 40.52 -28.10
C THR A 258 -12.97 39.32 -29.08
N PRO A 259 -13.83 38.30 -28.86
CA PRO A 259 -14.63 38.10 -27.65
C PRO A 259 -13.73 37.78 -26.44
N LEU A 260 -14.09 38.28 -25.26
CA LEU A 260 -13.31 38.03 -24.03
C LEU A 260 -13.31 36.53 -23.72
N ARG A 261 -12.12 35.92 -23.59
CA ARG A 261 -11.96 34.48 -23.35
C ARG A 261 -11.68 34.17 -21.88
N GLY A 262 -12.25 33.08 -21.37
CA GLY A 262 -12.03 32.62 -20.00
C GLY A 262 -12.79 33.42 -18.93
N ILE A 263 -12.07 33.94 -17.93
CA ILE A 263 -12.67 34.63 -16.79
C ILE A 263 -12.83 36.12 -17.12
N ARG A 264 -14.08 36.59 -17.11
CA ARG A 264 -14.50 37.98 -17.22
C ARG A 264 -14.68 38.58 -15.83
N PHE A 265 -14.20 39.79 -15.61
CA PHE A 265 -14.37 40.56 -14.39
C PHE A 265 -15.21 41.78 -14.71
N ASN A 266 -16.51 41.70 -14.43
CA ASN A 266 -17.46 42.78 -14.69
C ASN A 266 -17.56 43.69 -13.47
N CYS A 267 -17.37 45.00 -13.63
CA CYS A 267 -17.42 45.94 -12.50
C CYS A 267 -18.84 46.00 -11.90
N LYS A 268 -18.93 46.00 -10.56
CA LYS A 268 -20.23 46.11 -9.87
C LYS A 268 -20.84 47.52 -9.91
N ILE A 269 -20.04 48.53 -10.25
CA ILE A 269 -20.41 49.96 -10.15
C ILE A 269 -20.43 50.63 -11.53
N CYS A 270 -19.39 50.39 -12.34
CA CYS A 270 -19.28 50.96 -13.68
C CYS A 270 -20.15 50.20 -14.67
N GLU A 271 -20.96 50.93 -15.43
CA GLU A 271 -21.78 50.36 -16.49
C GLU A 271 -20.90 49.89 -17.66
N ASN A 272 -21.14 48.67 -18.16
CA ASN A 272 -20.43 48.05 -19.28
C ASN A 272 -18.90 47.97 -19.13
N PHE A 273 -18.39 47.88 -17.90
CA PHE A 273 -16.95 47.78 -17.66
C PHE A 273 -16.52 46.35 -17.35
N ASP A 274 -15.62 45.81 -18.16
CA ASP A 274 -15.18 44.41 -18.16
C ASP A 274 -13.66 44.28 -18.28
N PHE A 275 -13.07 43.51 -17.37
CA PHE A 275 -11.68 43.11 -17.44
C PHE A 275 -11.53 41.62 -17.75
N CYS A 276 -10.53 41.26 -18.57
CA CYS A 276 -10.02 39.91 -18.56
C CYS A 276 -9.22 39.68 -17.26
N HIS A 277 -8.92 38.42 -16.94
CA HIS A 277 -8.16 38.07 -15.74
C HIS A 277 -6.86 38.87 -15.58
N ASP A 278 -6.08 38.98 -16.65
CA ASP A 278 -4.80 39.70 -16.63
C ASP A 278 -4.99 41.20 -16.39
N CYS A 279 -5.96 41.83 -17.06
CA CYS A 279 -6.26 43.25 -16.85
C CYS A 279 -6.75 43.54 -15.43
N LYS A 280 -7.53 42.64 -14.82
CA LYS A 280 -7.95 42.81 -13.41
C LYS A 280 -6.76 42.83 -12.45
N LEU A 281 -5.68 42.12 -12.76
CA LEU A 281 -4.48 42.07 -11.90
C LEU A 281 -3.51 43.21 -12.17
N THR A 282 -3.47 43.71 -13.41
CA THR A 282 -2.44 44.64 -13.88
C THR A 282 -2.91 46.08 -13.97
N ILE A 283 -4.21 46.31 -14.13
CA ILE A 283 -4.78 47.65 -14.31
C ILE A 283 -5.58 48.01 -13.04
N PRO A 284 -5.24 49.13 -12.36
CA PRO A 284 -5.97 49.54 -11.18
C PRO A 284 -7.40 49.94 -11.53
N HIS A 285 -8.36 49.41 -10.77
CA HIS A 285 -9.76 49.79 -10.82
C HIS A 285 -10.35 49.71 -9.41
N ASN A 286 -10.84 50.83 -8.89
CA ASN A 286 -11.18 51.00 -7.47
C ASN A 286 -12.59 50.49 -7.08
N HIS A 287 -13.10 49.52 -7.81
CA HIS A 287 -14.40 48.91 -7.55
C HIS A 287 -14.28 47.39 -7.55
N ASP A 288 -15.15 46.76 -6.77
CA ASP A 288 -15.28 45.31 -6.77
C ASP A 288 -15.83 44.80 -8.10
N PHE A 289 -15.38 43.61 -8.48
CA PHE A 289 -15.80 42.92 -9.69
C PHE A 289 -16.71 41.74 -9.36
N ASN A 290 -17.69 41.51 -10.23
CA ASN A 290 -18.30 40.21 -10.41
C ASN A 290 -17.38 39.34 -11.27
N ILE A 291 -17.13 38.11 -10.83
CA ILE A 291 -16.34 37.15 -11.60
C ILE A 291 -17.30 36.32 -12.46
N TRP A 292 -17.25 36.53 -13.76
CA TRP A 292 -18.06 35.81 -14.74
C TRP A 292 -17.18 34.84 -15.51
N ALA A 293 -17.31 33.56 -15.19
CA ALA A 293 -16.96 32.51 -16.12
C ALA A 293 -18.18 32.24 -17.02
N PRO A 294 -18.02 31.56 -18.17
CA PRO A 294 -19.13 31.21 -19.05
C PRO A 294 -20.35 30.56 -18.36
N TYR A 295 -20.22 30.01 -17.13
CA TYR A 295 -21.32 29.41 -16.35
C TYR A 295 -21.23 29.68 -14.83
N PHE A 296 -21.39 30.94 -14.40
CA PHE A 296 -21.33 31.33 -12.98
C PHE A 296 -22.64 31.08 -12.22
N ILE A 297 -22.57 30.31 -11.12
CA ILE A 297 -23.68 30.09 -10.19
C ILE A 297 -23.23 30.40 -8.75
N PHE A 298 -24.14 30.89 -7.92
CA PHE A 298 -23.97 30.86 -6.46
C PHE A 298 -24.73 29.67 -5.87
N ILE A 299 -24.17 29.07 -4.83
CA ILE A 299 -24.81 28.00 -4.06
C ILE A 299 -24.76 28.40 -2.59
N ARG A 300 -25.92 28.45 -1.93
CA ARG A 300 -26.04 28.75 -0.50
C ARG A 300 -26.81 27.64 0.20
N PRO A 301 -26.34 27.09 1.33
CA PRO A 301 -27.15 26.15 2.11
C PRO A 301 -28.35 26.88 2.71
N VAL A 302 -29.49 26.20 2.78
CA VAL A 302 -30.75 26.74 3.29
C VAL A 302 -31.24 25.89 4.45
N GLY A 303 -31.63 26.54 5.55
CA GLY A 303 -32.19 25.91 6.74
C GLY A 303 -31.14 25.37 7.71
N GLU A 304 -31.62 24.72 8.77
CA GLU A 304 -30.75 24.10 9.77
C GLU A 304 -30.06 22.85 9.21
N ILE A 305 -28.75 22.76 9.41
CA ILE A 305 -27.92 21.66 8.93
C ILE A 305 -27.72 20.67 10.08
N GLN A 306 -28.48 19.57 10.10
CA GLN A 306 -28.19 18.46 10.99
C GLN A 306 -26.87 17.82 10.58
N VAL A 307 -25.87 17.79 11.47
CA VAL A 307 -24.55 17.22 11.19
C VAL A 307 -24.35 15.81 11.74
N ALA A 308 -25.11 15.40 12.76
CA ALA A 308 -24.99 14.08 13.39
C ALA A 308 -26.12 13.13 12.97
N PHE A 309 -25.75 11.91 12.59
CA PHE A 309 -26.67 10.89 12.08
C PHE A 309 -26.29 9.49 12.58
N ARG A 310 -27.28 8.61 12.66
CA ARG A 310 -27.08 7.16 12.79
C ARG A 310 -27.16 6.47 11.44
N THR A 311 -26.60 5.27 11.38
CA THR A 311 -26.72 4.42 10.18
C THR A 311 -28.19 4.18 9.85
N GLY A 312 -28.57 4.50 8.63
CA GLY A 312 -29.93 4.33 8.13
C GLY A 312 -30.83 5.56 8.27
N ASP A 313 -30.38 6.63 8.93
CA ASP A 313 -31.08 7.91 8.94
C ASP A 313 -31.15 8.52 7.53
N ILE A 314 -32.15 9.37 7.30
CA ILE A 314 -32.30 10.12 6.06
C ILE A 314 -31.67 11.50 6.25
N MET A 315 -30.57 11.75 5.54
CA MET A 315 -29.99 13.07 5.45
C MET A 315 -30.79 13.93 4.47
N ILE A 316 -31.18 15.12 4.93
CA ILE A 316 -31.75 16.17 4.08
C ILE A 316 -30.77 17.34 4.01
N ARG A 317 -30.45 17.78 2.79
CA ARG A 317 -29.65 19.00 2.54
C ARG A 317 -30.34 19.83 1.47
N THR A 318 -30.54 21.11 1.74
CA THR A 318 -31.19 22.03 0.80
C THR A 318 -30.23 23.15 0.45
N PHE A 319 -30.14 23.43 -0.85
CA PHE A 319 -29.30 24.49 -1.40
C PHE A 319 -30.11 25.40 -2.29
N GLU A 320 -29.91 26.69 -2.13
CA GLU A 320 -30.32 27.70 -3.09
C GLU A 320 -29.24 27.81 -4.16
N ILE A 321 -29.62 27.61 -5.42
CA ILE A 321 -28.74 27.73 -6.58
C ILE A 321 -29.22 28.93 -7.41
N GLU A 322 -28.41 29.97 -7.45
CA GLU A 322 -28.63 31.18 -8.21
C GLU A 322 -27.82 31.12 -9.51
N ASN A 323 -28.50 31.01 -10.65
CA ASN A 323 -27.85 31.03 -11.97
C ASN A 323 -27.66 32.48 -12.42
N LEU A 324 -26.43 32.96 -12.34
CA LEU A 324 -26.05 34.30 -12.80
C LEU A 324 -25.56 34.31 -14.25
N GLY A 325 -25.46 33.15 -14.89
CA GLY A 325 -25.14 33.01 -16.30
C GLY A 325 -26.28 33.47 -17.22
N ASN A 326 -25.98 33.51 -18.52
CA ASN A 326 -26.93 33.90 -19.57
C ASN A 326 -27.60 32.69 -20.24
N GLU A 327 -27.26 31.46 -19.82
CA GLU A 327 -27.79 30.21 -20.38
C GLU A 327 -28.51 29.37 -19.29
N PRO A 328 -29.62 28.69 -19.64
CA PRO A 328 -30.31 27.77 -18.73
C PRO A 328 -29.46 26.51 -18.46
N ILE A 329 -29.50 26.02 -17.22
CA ILE A 329 -28.83 24.77 -16.79
C ILE A 329 -29.87 23.67 -16.69
N LYS A 330 -29.72 22.58 -17.43
CA LYS A 330 -30.63 21.42 -17.40
C LYS A 330 -29.90 20.16 -16.93
N ASP A 331 -30.65 19.11 -16.61
CA ASP A 331 -30.13 17.76 -16.33
C ASP A 331 -28.94 17.77 -15.37
N ILE A 332 -29.17 18.24 -14.15
CA ILE A 332 -28.11 18.49 -13.17
C ILE A 332 -27.74 17.19 -12.45
N PHE A 333 -26.44 16.91 -12.37
CA PHE A 333 -25.86 15.80 -11.61
C PHE A 333 -24.94 16.35 -10.54
N MET A 334 -24.99 15.81 -9.33
CA MET A 334 -24.06 16.12 -8.26
C MET A 334 -23.19 14.92 -7.96
N ASN A 335 -21.86 15.06 -8.05
CA ASN A 335 -20.92 13.96 -7.83
C ASN A 335 -19.95 14.28 -6.70
N CYS A 336 -19.57 13.27 -5.92
CA CYS A 336 -18.51 13.37 -4.93
C CYS A 336 -17.17 13.29 -5.66
N VAL A 337 -16.38 14.35 -5.59
CA VAL A 337 -15.10 14.48 -6.32
C VAL A 337 -13.88 14.26 -5.43
N ALA A 338 -14.04 14.34 -4.11
CA ALA A 338 -12.99 14.07 -3.12
C ALA A 338 -13.59 13.82 -1.73
N GLY A 339 -12.82 13.18 -0.86
CA GLY A 339 -13.27 12.80 0.49
C GLY A 339 -14.09 11.50 0.51
N GLU A 340 -14.79 11.25 1.62
CA GLU A 340 -15.57 10.02 1.82
C GLU A 340 -17.08 10.30 1.72
N SER A 341 -17.77 9.57 0.84
CA SER A 341 -19.24 9.63 0.76
C SER A 341 -19.88 8.77 1.86
N CYS A 342 -20.84 9.36 2.59
CA CYS A 342 -21.62 8.65 3.61
C CYS A 342 -22.91 8.01 3.06
N ILE A 343 -23.17 8.14 1.76
CA ILE A 343 -24.37 7.66 1.07
C ILE A 343 -24.01 6.61 0.02
N ARG A 344 -25.00 5.82 -0.43
CA ARG A 344 -24.80 4.66 -1.32
C ARG A 344 -24.20 5.00 -2.68
N SER A 345 -24.54 6.17 -3.23
CA SER A 345 -24.12 6.60 -4.57
C SER A 345 -23.04 7.68 -4.49
N TYR A 346 -22.08 7.64 -5.40
CA TYR A 346 -21.11 8.73 -5.61
C TYR A 346 -21.66 9.85 -6.51
N GLY A 347 -22.88 9.68 -7.02
CA GLY A 347 -23.55 10.63 -7.91
C GLY A 347 -25.07 10.69 -7.68
N LEU A 348 -25.65 11.88 -7.78
CA LEU A 348 -27.07 12.16 -7.65
C LEU A 348 -27.56 12.85 -8.93
N SER A 349 -28.67 12.38 -9.50
CA SER A 349 -29.28 12.98 -10.70
C SER A 349 -30.52 13.76 -10.30
N PHE A 350 -30.65 14.96 -10.85
CA PHE A 350 -31.77 15.87 -10.61
C PHE A 350 -32.39 16.27 -11.94
N ASN A 351 -33.68 16.00 -12.09
CA ASN A 351 -34.47 16.55 -13.17
C ASN A 351 -34.85 18.01 -12.83
N LEU A 352 -33.84 18.89 -12.80
CA LEU A 352 -33.97 20.29 -12.45
C LEU A 352 -33.41 21.16 -13.57
N GLU A 353 -34.22 22.11 -14.02
CA GLU A 353 -33.79 23.21 -14.89
C GLU A 353 -33.66 24.50 -14.07
N ILE A 354 -32.53 25.19 -14.23
CA ILE A 354 -32.24 26.49 -13.63
C ILE A 354 -32.07 27.52 -14.77
N PRO A 355 -33.15 28.24 -15.13
CA PRO A 355 -33.09 29.30 -16.13
C PRO A 355 -32.05 30.37 -15.81
N SER A 356 -31.55 31.06 -16.83
CA SER A 356 -30.63 32.19 -16.67
C SER A 356 -31.23 33.28 -15.78
N LYS A 357 -30.41 33.88 -14.91
CA LYS A 357 -30.82 34.97 -13.99
C LYS A 357 -31.95 34.58 -13.04
N THR A 358 -32.04 33.31 -12.66
CA THR A 358 -33.05 32.82 -11.70
C THR A 358 -32.42 32.04 -10.56
N VAL A 359 -33.23 31.87 -9.50
CA VAL A 359 -32.89 31.09 -8.31
C VAL A 359 -33.76 29.84 -8.27
N LYS A 360 -33.14 28.69 -7.97
CA LYS A 360 -33.83 27.41 -7.77
C LYS A 360 -33.35 26.73 -6.49
N ILE A 361 -34.20 25.89 -5.93
CA ILE A 361 -33.88 25.10 -4.74
C ILE A 361 -33.56 23.67 -5.18
N LEU A 362 -32.41 23.17 -4.72
CA LEU A 362 -31.99 21.78 -4.86
C LEU A 362 -32.04 21.12 -3.47
N THR A 363 -32.84 20.06 -3.34
CA THR A 363 -32.92 19.27 -2.09
C THR A 363 -32.41 17.87 -2.31
N ILE A 364 -31.48 17.45 -1.47
CA ILE A 364 -30.91 16.12 -1.38
C ILE A 364 -31.63 15.37 -0.26
N LYS A 365 -32.09 14.15 -0.52
CA LYS A 365 -32.71 13.26 0.47
C LYS A 365 -32.15 11.86 0.30
N GLU A 366 -31.13 11.53 1.09
CA GLU A 366 -30.38 10.29 0.93
C GLU A 366 -30.23 9.54 2.23
N LYS A 367 -30.23 8.21 2.14
CA LYS A 367 -30.06 7.34 3.31
C LYS A 367 -28.57 7.20 3.63
N ILE A 368 -28.22 7.40 4.90
CA ILE A 368 -26.87 7.17 5.41
C ILE A 368 -26.57 5.67 5.41
N THR A 369 -25.50 5.26 4.73
CA THR A 369 -25.09 3.85 4.61
C THR A 369 -23.78 3.53 5.32
N LYS A 370 -23.01 4.54 5.73
CA LYS A 370 -21.75 4.35 6.46
C LYS A 370 -22.05 3.86 7.88
N VAL A 371 -21.40 2.77 8.28
CA VAL A 371 -21.62 2.06 9.56
C VAL A 371 -20.65 2.43 10.67
N GLU A 372 -19.45 2.90 10.31
CA GLU A 372 -18.39 3.21 11.26
C GLU A 372 -18.63 4.60 11.89
N PRO A 373 -18.67 4.72 13.23
CA PRO A 373 -18.74 6.01 13.90
C PRO A 373 -17.53 6.88 13.55
N GLY A 374 -17.73 8.17 13.35
CA GLY A 374 -16.65 9.07 12.93
C GLY A 374 -17.13 10.32 12.21
N SER A 375 -16.20 11.22 11.91
CA SER A 375 -16.46 12.43 11.11
C SER A 375 -16.00 12.21 9.68
N TYR A 376 -16.89 12.52 8.74
CA TYR A 376 -16.68 12.32 7.31
C TYR A 376 -16.95 13.62 6.57
N LEU A 377 -16.05 13.96 5.66
CA LEU A 377 -16.17 15.11 4.78
C LEU A 377 -16.20 14.63 3.34
N GLY A 378 -17.28 14.94 2.63
CA GLY A 378 -17.38 14.79 1.18
C GLY A 378 -17.31 16.16 0.50
N LEU A 379 -16.49 16.26 -0.56
CA LEU A 379 -16.44 17.40 -1.45
C LEU A 379 -17.23 17.06 -2.72
N TRP A 380 -18.29 17.81 -2.98
CA TRP A 380 -19.25 17.54 -4.05
C TRP A 380 -19.27 18.66 -5.10
N ARG A 381 -19.57 18.29 -6.35
CA ARG A 381 -19.62 19.22 -7.49
C ARG A 381 -20.87 18.97 -8.33
N LEU A 382 -21.50 20.04 -8.81
CA LEU A 382 -22.60 19.97 -9.78
C LEU A 382 -22.06 19.88 -11.20
N SER A 383 -22.76 19.18 -12.07
CA SER A 383 -22.43 18.93 -13.49
C SER A 383 -23.71 18.72 -14.30
N THR A 384 -23.64 18.69 -15.62
CA THR A 384 -24.78 18.37 -16.50
C THR A 384 -24.32 17.65 -17.76
N MET A 385 -25.18 16.77 -18.30
CA MET A 385 -24.90 15.98 -19.50
C MET A 385 -24.75 16.86 -20.76
N GLU A 386 -25.50 17.96 -20.87
CA GLU A 386 -25.35 18.90 -21.98
C GLU A 386 -23.97 19.56 -21.96
N ARG A 387 -23.40 19.79 -20.77
CA ARG A 387 -22.17 20.58 -20.60
C ARG A 387 -20.92 19.73 -20.38
N ARG A 388 -21.11 18.44 -20.09
CA ARG A 388 -20.10 17.41 -19.81
C ARG A 388 -19.00 17.85 -18.82
N ALA A 389 -19.31 18.77 -17.90
CA ALA A 389 -18.33 19.39 -17.01
C ALA A 389 -18.98 19.83 -15.68
N TYR A 390 -18.16 19.97 -14.63
CA TYR A 390 -18.59 20.54 -13.36
C TYR A 390 -18.74 22.07 -13.43
N PHE A 391 -19.72 22.63 -12.71
CA PHE A 391 -19.98 24.06 -12.60
C PHE A 391 -20.25 24.47 -11.15
N GLY A 392 -20.08 25.77 -10.86
CA GLY A 392 -20.24 26.33 -9.52
C GLY A 392 -19.10 26.02 -8.54
N PRO A 393 -19.24 26.42 -7.26
CA PRO A 393 -18.28 26.12 -6.21
C PRO A 393 -18.34 24.65 -5.76
N GLU A 394 -17.33 24.20 -5.01
CA GLU A 394 -17.40 22.93 -4.27
C GLU A 394 -18.43 23.01 -3.13
N ILE A 395 -19.25 21.97 -3.00
CA ILE A 395 -20.20 21.81 -1.90
C ILE A 395 -19.57 20.88 -0.87
N LYS A 396 -19.31 21.40 0.32
CA LYS A 396 -18.81 20.61 1.45
C LYS A 396 -19.97 20.01 2.22
N ILE A 397 -19.99 18.70 2.35
CA ILE A 397 -20.98 17.99 3.17
C ILE A 397 -20.21 17.26 4.26
N GLU A 398 -20.33 17.78 5.48
CA GLU A 398 -19.77 17.19 6.69
C GLU A 398 -20.86 16.44 7.46
N ILE A 399 -20.53 15.22 7.85
CA ILE A 399 -21.43 14.27 8.52
C ILE A 399 -20.65 13.58 9.63
N MET A 400 -21.23 13.56 10.82
CA MET A 400 -20.77 12.77 11.96
C MET A 400 -21.69 11.57 12.14
N ILE A 401 -21.13 10.37 12.07
CA ILE A 401 -21.83 9.14 12.38
C ILE A 401 -21.67 8.86 13.87
N ILE A 402 -22.80 8.79 14.57
CA ILE A 402 -22.89 8.45 15.99
C ILE A 402 -23.43 7.03 16.16
N GLU A 403 -23.14 6.43 17.31
CA GLU A 403 -23.65 5.09 17.70
C GLU A 403 -25.18 5.03 17.83
#